data_AF-A0A699VCJ8-F1
#
_entry.id   AF-A0A699VCJ8-F1
#
_cell.length_a   1.000
_cell.length_b   1.000
_cell.length_c   1.000
_cell.angle_alpha   90.00
_cell.angle_beta   90.00
_cell.angle_gamma   90.00
#
_symmetry.space_group_name_H-M   'P 1'
#
loop_
_entity.id
_entity.type
_entity.pdbx_description
1 polymer ?
#
loop_
_entity_poly.entity_id
_entity_poly.type
_entity_poly.pdbx_seq_one_letter_code
_entity_poly.pdbx_strand_id
1 'polypeptide(L)' 'MEQELWTLTLKGDDIDAYNNRFHELDLMCPNLVPKKKKKVKRYIRGFPERIKGNITSSKPSTLH' A
#
# COMPACT_ATOMS: atom_id res chain seq x y z
N MET A 1 -6.95 12.73 3.19
CA MET A 1 -6.91 11.29 3.54
C MET A 1 -7.11 10.42 2.30
N GLU A 2 -8.26 10.48 1.61
CA GLU A 2 -8.48 9.68 0.40
C GLU A 2 -7.48 9.96 -0.73
N GLN A 3 -7.28 11.23 -1.08
CA GLN A 3 -6.28 11.62 -2.09
C GLN A 3 -4.88 11.16 -1.72
N GLU A 4 -4.51 11.33 -0.44
CA GLU A 4 -3.22 10.90 0.07
C GLU A 4 -3.05 9.37 -0.03
N LEU A 5 -4.09 8.59 0.30
CA LEU A 5 -4.06 7.15 0.13
C LEU A 5 -3.80 6.77 -1.33
N TRP A 6 -4.33 7.53 -2.31
CA TRP A 6 -4.12 7.31 -3.76
C TRP A 6 -2.76 7.78 -4.29
N THR A 7 -2.15 8.78 -3.66
CA THR A 7 -0.83 9.31 -4.05
C THR A 7 0.32 8.82 -3.18
N LEU A 8 0.04 8.05 -2.11
CA LEU A 8 1.06 7.52 -1.21
C LEU A 8 2.05 6.64 -1.97
N THR A 9 3.32 6.95 -1.81
CA THR A 9 4.47 6.26 -2.41
C THR A 9 5.57 6.11 -1.37
N LEU A 10 6.36 5.05 -1.51
CA LEU A 10 7.55 4.85 -0.67
C LEU A 10 8.54 5.99 -0.94
N LYS A 11 9.00 6.65 0.13
CA LYS A 11 10.01 7.71 0.05
C LYS A 11 11.35 7.17 0.50
N GLY A 12 12.35 7.26 -0.37
CA GLY A 12 13.65 6.63 -0.14
C GLY A 12 13.47 5.12 0.07
N ASP A 13 13.99 4.63 1.19
CA ASP A 13 13.92 3.21 1.59
C ASP A 13 13.21 3.03 2.95
N ASP A 14 12.44 4.03 3.40
CA ASP A 14 11.73 4.00 4.69
C ASP A 14 10.40 3.25 4.57
N ILE A 15 10.50 1.92 4.61
CA ILE A 15 9.35 1.00 4.50
C ILE A 15 8.46 1.11 5.73
N ASP A 16 9.03 1.30 6.92
CA ASP A 16 8.27 1.37 8.16
C ASP A 16 7.36 2.61 8.20
N ALA A 17 7.87 3.77 7.80
CA ALA A 17 7.05 4.97 7.67
C ALA A 17 5.95 4.81 6.62
N TYR A 18 6.24 4.15 5.49
CA TYR A 18 5.24 3.86 4.47
C TYR A 18 4.12 2.95 4.99
N ASN A 19 4.49 1.88 5.72
CA ASN A 19 3.54 0.92 6.30
C ASN A 19 2.62 1.58 7.31
N ASN A 20 3.21 2.31 8.26
CA ASN A 20 2.46 3.03 9.29
C ASN A 20 1.48 4.02 8.67
N ARG A 21 1.95 4.81 7.69
CA ARG A 21 1.09 5.79 7.02
C ARG A 21 -0.03 5.14 6.22
N PHE A 22 0.25 4.03 5.55
CA PHE A 22 -0.78 3.29 4.80
C PHE A 22 -1.86 2.74 5.75
N HIS A 23 -1.47 2.17 6.90
CA HIS A 23 -2.40 1.67 7.91
C HIS A 23 -3.26 2.76 8.52
N GLU A 24 -2.67 3.91 8.87
CA GLU A 24 -3.44 5.07 9.33
C GLU A 24 -4.51 5.49 8.31
N LEU A 25 -4.12 5.61 7.04
CA LEU A 25 -5.03 6.03 5.97
C LEU A 25 -6.12 4.98 5.66
N ASP A 26 -5.81 3.68 5.77
CA ASP A 26 -6.77 2.60 5.62
C ASP A 26 -7.83 2.58 6.73
N LEU A 27 -7.42 2.91 7.97
CA LEU A 27 -8.33 3.07 9.11
C LEU A 27 -9.22 4.31 8.99
N MET A 28 -8.66 5.40 8.45
CA MET A 28 -9.39 6.66 8.26
C MET A 28 -10.36 6.62 7.07
N CYS A 29 -10.11 5.77 6.06
CA CYS A 29 -10.91 5.67 4.83
C CYS A 29 -11.29 4.21 4.48
N PRO A 30 -11.99 3.48 5.38
CA PRO A 30 -12.24 2.04 5.20
C PRO A 30 -13.09 1.71 3.96
N ASN A 31 -13.91 2.66 3.51
CA ASN A 31 -14.79 2.52 2.35
C ASN A 31 -14.07 2.71 1.00
N LEU A 32 -12.87 3.30 0.98
CA LEU A 32 -12.18 3.63 -0.27
C LEU A 32 -11.56 2.40 -0.93
N VAL A 33 -11.16 1.41 -0.11
CA VAL A 33 -10.57 0.15 -0.58
C VAL A 33 -11.20 -1.03 0.16
N PRO A 34 -12.51 -1.30 -0.04
CA PRO A 34 -13.28 -2.14 0.87
C PRO A 34 -12.93 -3.65 0.79
N LYS A 35 -12.23 -4.08 -0.27
CA LYS A 35 -11.85 -5.49 -0.46
C LYS A 35 -10.38 -5.69 -0.13
N LYS A 36 -10.05 -6.70 0.71
CA LYS A 36 -8.66 -7.08 1.05
C LYS A 36 -7.73 -7.17 -0.17
N LYS A 37 -8.18 -7.83 -1.25
CA LYS A 37 -7.42 -7.92 -2.52
C LYS A 37 -7.14 -6.54 -3.16
N LYS A 38 -8.08 -5.60 -3.07
CA LYS A 38 -7.88 -4.23 -3.55
C LYS A 38 -6.91 -3.46 -2.65
N LYS A 39 -6.91 -3.71 -1.33
CA LYS A 39 -5.96 -3.12 -0.37
C LYS A 39 -4.54 -3.53 -0.69
N VAL A 40 -4.29 -4.83 -0.85
CA VAL A 40 -2.99 -5.36 -1.26
C VAL A 40 -2.52 -4.72 -2.57
N LYS A 41 -3.38 -4.67 -3.60
CA LYS A 41 -3.04 -4.03 -4.87
C LYS A 41 -2.71 -2.54 -4.73
N ARG A 42 -3.44 -1.82 -3.86
CA ARG A 42 -3.21 -0.39 -3.61
C ARG A 42 -1.90 -0.15 -2.89
N TYR A 43 -1.59 -0.95 -1.87
CA TYR A 43 -0.33 -0.93 -1.13
C TYR A 43 0.87 -1.19 -2.07
N ILE A 44 0.82 -2.25 -2.88
CA ILE A 44 1.89 -2.56 -3.85
C ILE A 44 2.11 -1.40 -4.84
N ARG A 45 1.05 -0.65 -5.19
CA ARG A 45 1.13 0.46 -6.15
C ARG A 45 2.02 1.61 -5.66
N GLY A 46 2.23 1.77 -4.35
CA GLY A 46 3.10 2.80 -3.79
C GLY A 46 4.60 2.50 -3.89
N PHE A 47 4.99 1.26 -4.21
CA PHE A 47 6.40 0.89 -4.33
C PHE A 47 7.03 1.27 -5.68
N PRO A 48 8.35 1.47 -5.75
CA PRO A 48 9.09 1.60 -7.01
C PRO A 48 8.94 0.37 -7.93
N GLU A 49 8.91 0.60 -9.24
CA GLU A 49 8.71 -0.45 -10.25
C GLU A 49 9.72 -1.60 -10.14
N ARG A 50 10.97 -1.25 -9.80
CA ARG A 50 12.09 -2.20 -9.60
C ARG A 50 11.78 -3.33 -8.60
N ILE A 51 10.94 -3.08 -7.59
CA ILE A 51 10.59 -4.09 -6.57
C ILE A 51 9.14 -4.58 -6.68
N LYS A 52 8.28 -3.85 -7.41
CA LYS A 52 6.89 -4.27 -7.63
C LYS A 52 6.81 -5.66 -8.26
N GLY A 53 7.68 -5.99 -9.22
CA GLY A 53 7.70 -7.29 -9.88
C GLY A 53 7.96 -8.44 -8.91
N ASN A 54 8.89 -8.26 -7.98
CA ASN A 54 9.22 -9.27 -6.97
C ASN A 54 8.05 -9.47 -5.99
N ILE A 55 7.41 -8.36 -5.58
CA ILE A 55 6.25 -8.40 -4.66
C ILE A 55 5.04 -9.02 -5.35
N THR A 56 4.77 -8.73 -6.62
CA THR A 56 3.64 -9.36 -7.33
C THR A 56 3.88 -10.85 -7.58
N SER A 57 5.13 -11.25 -7.83
CA SER A 57 5.50 -12.66 -8.02
C SER A 57 5.29 -13.50 -6.76
N SER A 58 5.50 -12.94 -5.57
CA SER A 58 5.25 -13.66 -4.30
C SER A 58 3.78 -13.86 -3.97
N LYS A 59 2.86 -13.26 -4.75
CA LYS A 59 1.40 -13.36 -4.60
C LYS A 59 0.94 -13.10 -3.16
N PRO A 60 1.24 -11.91 -2.59
CA PRO A 60 0.87 -11.59 -1.23
C PRO A 60 -0.64 -11.67 -1.04
N SER A 61 -1.06 -12.39 0.01
CA SER A 61 -2.46 -12.59 0.40
C SER A 61 -2.88 -11.64 1.52
N THR A 62 -1.92 -11.08 2.25
CA THR A 62 -2.11 -10.23 3.43
C THR A 62 -1.19 -9.01 3.39
N LEU A 63 -1.60 -7.96 4.10
CA LEU A 63 -0.73 -6.86 4.50
C LEU A 63 -0.29 -7.15 5.95
N HIS A 64 0.95 -6.83 6.28
CA HIS A 64 1.51 -7.00 7.63
C HIS A 64 1.54 -5.66 8.33
#